data_AF-A0A2E4YV03-F1
#
_entry.id   AF-A0A2E4YV03-F1
#
_cell.length_a   1.000
_cell.length_b   1.000
_cell.length_c   1.000
_cell.angle_alpha   90.00
_cell.angle_beta   90.00
_cell.angle_gamma   90.00
#
_symmetry.space_group_name_H-M   'P 1'
#
loop_
_entity.id
_entity.type
_entity.pdbx_description
1 polymer ?
#
loop_
_entity_poly.entity_id
_entity_poly.type
_entity_poly.pdbx_seq_one_letter_code
_entity_poly.pdbx_strand_id
1 'polypeptide(L)'
;MAKAKKNFVLVDSNNKDTNHVFKSAQPRGAALKAVNKLAKDLGKQEVSGLAIRLRERGTKPARIHCFTGERKRVKAPDNRPAWLPEMIWKANVKKSGVERL
;
A
#
# COMPACT_ATOMS: atom_id res chain seq x y z
N MET A 1 -14.31 15.71 -10.54
CA MET A 1 -13.66 14.91 -11.59
C MET A 1 -12.78 13.83 -10.97
N ALA A 2 -12.91 12.57 -11.38
CA ALA A 2 -12.06 11.48 -10.87
C ALA A 2 -10.64 11.62 -11.43
N LYS A 3 -9.62 11.54 -10.58
CA LYS A 3 -8.22 11.66 -11.00
C LYS A 3 -7.79 10.39 -11.74
N ALA A 4 -7.08 10.55 -12.86
CA ALA A 4 -6.58 9.43 -13.65
C ALA A 4 -5.71 8.48 -12.81
N LYS A 5 -5.89 7.17 -13.03
CA LYS A 5 -5.12 6.13 -12.33
C LYS A 5 -3.69 6.09 -12.88
N LYS A 6 -2.72 5.99 -11.97
CA LYS A 6 -1.30 5.86 -12.24
C LYS A 6 -0.80 4.48 -11.81
N ASN A 7 0.37 4.11 -12.30
CA ASN A 7 1.02 2.85 -11.98
C ASN A 7 2.18 3.11 -11.02
N PHE A 8 2.18 2.40 -9.90
CA PHE A 8 3.22 2.45 -8.87
C PHE A 8 3.90 1.09 -8.78
N VAL A 9 5.22 1.06 -8.84
CA VAL A 9 6.00 -0.19 -8.74
C VAL A 9 6.62 -0.27 -7.36
N LEU A 10 6.54 -1.44 -6.73
CA LEU A 10 7.24 -1.66 -5.47
C LEU A 10 8.74 -1.78 -5.73
N VAL A 11 9.52 -1.03 -4.97
CA VAL A 11 10.98 -0.98 -5.06
C VAL A 11 11.57 -1.71 -3.87
N ASP A 12 12.58 -2.52 -4.12
CA ASP A 12 13.31 -3.23 -3.08
C ASP A 12 14.31 -2.31 -2.33
N SER A 13 14.95 -2.83 -1.29
CA SER A 13 16.02 -2.15 -0.54
C SER A 13 17.15 -1.65 -1.45
N ASN A 14 17.47 -2.41 -2.50
CA ASN A 14 18.53 -2.12 -3.48
C ASN A 14 18.10 -1.14 -4.60
N ASN A 15 17.00 -0.39 -4.45
CA ASN A 15 16.46 0.52 -5.47
C ASN A 15 16.05 -0.13 -6.81
N LYS A 16 15.95 -1.46 -6.83
CA LYS A 16 15.51 -2.24 -7.99
C LYS A 16 13.99 -2.40 -7.96
N ASP A 17 13.38 -2.30 -9.14
CA ASP A 17 11.95 -2.52 -9.31
C ASP A 17 11.62 -4.00 -9.14
N THR A 18 10.59 -4.29 -8.37
CA THR A 18 10.06 -5.65 -8.20
C THR A 18 8.93 -5.93 -9.20
N ASN A 19 8.47 -7.18 -9.26
CA ASN A 19 7.36 -7.58 -10.12
C ASN A 19 5.98 -7.05 -9.66
N HIS A 20 5.89 -6.41 -8.49
CA HIS A 20 4.63 -5.92 -7.96
C HIS A 20 4.29 -4.51 -8.47
N VAL A 21 3.23 -4.44 -9.28
CA VAL A 21 2.70 -3.18 -9.82
C VAL A 21 1.30 -2.91 -9.25
N PHE A 22 1.11 -1.72 -8.70
CA PHE A 22 -0.14 -1.27 -8.09
C PHE A 22 -0.74 -0.09 -8.86
N LYS A 23 -1.99 -0.26 -9.31
CA LYS A 23 -2.75 0.80 -10.01
C LYS A 23 -3.60 1.60 -9.02
N SER A 24 -3.39 2.91 -8.94
CA SER A 24 -4.12 3.81 -8.04
C SER A 24 -4.10 5.26 -8.55
N ALA A 25 -5.10 6.07 -8.22
CA ALA A 25 -5.07 7.51 -8.51
C ALA A 25 -4.10 8.28 -7.60
N GLN A 26 -3.90 7.81 -6.37
CA GLN A 26 -3.02 8.41 -5.37
C GLN A 26 -1.98 7.38 -4.87
N PRO A 27 -0.75 7.81 -4.51
CA PRO A 27 0.29 6.91 -4.01
C PRO A 27 -0.11 6.21 -2.71
N ARG A 28 -0.87 6.89 -1.83
CA ARG A 28 -1.41 6.29 -0.59
C ARG A 28 -2.28 5.06 -0.88
N GLY A 29 -3.13 5.13 -1.90
CA GLY A 29 -3.98 3.99 -2.30
C GLY A 29 -3.18 2.81 -2.86
N ALA A 30 -2.06 3.07 -3.54
CA ALA A 30 -1.14 2.02 -3.95
C ALA A 30 -0.42 1.40 -2.74
N ALA A 31 0.00 2.22 -1.76
CA ALA A 31 0.61 1.74 -0.53
C ALA A 31 -0.32 0.84 0.29
N LEU A 32 -1.60 1.19 0.43
CA LEU A 32 -2.59 0.34 1.13
C LEU A 32 -2.75 -1.03 0.46
N LYS A 33 -2.69 -1.08 -0.88
CA LYS A 33 -2.70 -2.34 -1.63
C LYS A 33 -1.42 -3.13 -1.39
N ALA A 34 -0.28 -2.44 -1.38
CA ALA A 34 1.03 -3.05 -1.11
C ALA A 34 1.09 -3.70 0.27
N VAL A 35 0.59 -3.03 1.33
CA VAL A 35 0.50 -3.64 2.68
C VAL A 35 -0.24 -4.97 2.65
N ASN A 36 -1.44 -4.98 2.08
CA ASN A 36 -2.27 -6.18 2.05
C ASN A 36 -1.62 -7.31 1.25
N LYS A 37 -1.00 -6.98 0.12
CA LYS A 37 -0.31 -7.93 -0.75
C LYS A 37 0.91 -8.53 -0.04
N LEU A 38 1.78 -7.69 0.52
CA LEU A 38 2.97 -8.13 1.22
C LEU A 38 2.64 -8.93 2.48
N ALA A 39 1.62 -8.53 3.26
CA ALA A 39 1.16 -9.32 4.39
C ALA A 39 0.70 -10.72 3.97
N LYS A 40 -0.02 -10.83 2.84
CA LYS A 40 -0.44 -12.12 2.27
C LYS A 40 0.76 -12.95 1.79
N ASP A 41 1.70 -12.31 1.09
CA ASP A 41 2.89 -12.99 0.55
C ASP A 41 3.82 -13.47 1.68
N LEU A 42 3.87 -12.77 2.82
CA LEU A 42 4.57 -13.18 4.04
C LEU A 42 3.80 -14.20 4.89
N GLY A 43 2.56 -14.54 4.55
CA GLY A 43 1.69 -15.39 5.36
C GLY A 43 1.32 -14.79 6.73
N LYS A 44 1.57 -13.48 6.94
CA LYS A 44 1.32 -12.80 8.22
C LYS A 44 -0.09 -12.24 8.26
N GLN A 45 -0.81 -12.59 9.32
CA GLN A 45 -2.16 -12.07 9.55
C GLN A 45 -2.11 -10.59 9.94
N GLU A 46 -1.24 -10.26 10.89
CA GLU A 46 -0.99 -8.89 11.38
C GLU A 46 0.44 -8.48 11.10
N VAL A 47 0.62 -7.24 10.64
CA VAL A 47 1.93 -6.67 10.30
C VAL A 47 1.96 -5.23 10.78
N SER A 48 3.03 -4.83 11.44
CA SER A 48 3.29 -3.46 11.84
C SER A 48 4.67 -3.04 11.36
N GLY A 49 4.85 -1.77 11.00
CA GLY A 49 6.15 -1.22 10.62
C GLY A 49 6.67 -1.64 9.24
N LEU A 50 5.83 -2.12 8.33
CA LEU A 50 6.27 -2.59 7.03
C LEU A 50 6.76 -1.44 6.16
N ALA A 51 8.04 -1.44 5.78
CA ALA A 51 8.60 -0.45 4.86
C ALA A 51 8.07 -0.69 3.44
N ILE A 52 7.47 0.34 2.84
CA ILE A 52 6.92 0.30 1.49
C ILE A 52 7.50 1.46 0.70
N ARG A 53 8.22 1.13 -0.38
CA ARG A 53 8.80 2.10 -1.31
C ARG A 53 8.14 1.92 -2.67
N LEU A 54 7.48 2.96 -3.16
CA LEU A 54 6.70 2.92 -4.39
C LEU A 54 7.19 3.93 -5.41
N ARG A 55 7.72 3.46 -6.53
CA ARG A 55 8.13 4.31 -7.67
C ARG A 55 6.93 4.62 -8.55
N GLU A 56 6.72 5.90 -8.85
CA GLU A 56 5.69 6.35 -9.80
C GLU A 56 6.19 6.19 -11.24
N ARG A 57 5.53 5.35 -12.06
CA ARG A 57 5.87 5.22 -13.49
C ARG A 57 5.32 6.40 -14.28
N GLY A 58 6.13 6.91 -15.21
CA GLY A 58 5.73 7.96 -16.14
C GLY A 58 6.01 9.39 -15.66
N THR A 59 6.62 9.58 -14.48
CA THR A 59 7.12 10.90 -14.04
C THR A 59 8.61 11.03 -14.32
N LYS A 60 9.03 12.19 -14.84
CA LYS A 60 10.43 12.63 -14.93
C LYS A 60 10.55 13.94 -14.11
N PRO A 61 11.38 14.05 -13.07
CA PRO A 61 12.27 13.03 -12.48
C PRO A 61 11.52 11.87 -11.82
N ALA A 62 12.23 10.78 -11.54
CA ALA A 62 11.65 9.61 -10.91
C ALA A 62 11.32 9.91 -9.43
N ARG A 63 10.14 9.49 -8.98
CA ARG A 63 9.66 9.73 -7.61
C ARG A 63 9.41 8.41 -6.91
N ILE A 64 10.10 8.20 -5.80
CA ILE A 64 9.86 7.07 -4.90
C ILE A 64 9.12 7.59 -3.67
N HIS A 65 7.89 7.14 -3.49
CA HIS A 65 7.08 7.46 -2.33
C HIS A 65 7.36 6.43 -1.23
N CYS A 66 7.83 6.89 -0.07
CA CYS A 66 8.16 6.05 1.06
C CYS A 66 7.03 6.07 2.09
N PHE A 67 6.61 4.89 2.52
CA PHE A 67 5.53 4.67 3.47
C PHE A 67 5.93 3.62 4.51
N THR A 68 5.33 3.74 5.69
CA THR A 68 5.30 2.70 6.71
C THR A 68 3.88 2.16 6.77
N GLY A 69 3.73 0.85 6.60
CA GLY A 69 2.45 0.17 6.53
C GLY A 69 2.16 -0.68 7.75
N GLU A 70 0.88 -0.74 8.11
CA GLU A 70 0.36 -1.64 9.13
C GLU A 70 -0.92 -2.33 8.63
N ARG A 71 -1.16 -3.55 9.07
CA ARG A 71 -2.39 -4.29 8.85
C ARG A 71 -2.78 -4.95 10.16
N LYS A 72 -3.96 -4.61 10.65
CA LYS A 72 -4.51 -5.13 11.91
C LYS A 72 -5.93 -5.62 11.73
N ARG A 73 -6.37 -6.51 12.63
CA ARG A 73 -7.75 -6.98 12.69
C ARG A 73 -8.56 -6.01 13.55
N VAL A 74 -9.65 -5.49 13.02
CA VAL A 74 -10.52 -4.54 13.74
C VAL A 74 -11.96 -5.02 13.71
N LYS A 75 -12.72 -4.64 14.74
CA LYS A 75 -14.17 -4.89 14.77
C LYS A 75 -14.82 -4.13 13.61
N ALA A 76 -15.68 -4.82 12.89
CA ALA A 76 -16.54 -4.20 11.89
C ALA A 76 -17.51 -3.20 12.56
N PRO A 77 -17.94 -2.16 11.83
CA PRO A 77 -18.90 -1.19 12.38
C PRO A 77 -20.22 -1.87 12.74
N ASP A 78 -20.96 -1.28 13.67
CA ASP A 78 -22.22 -1.88 14.16
C ASP A 78 -23.28 -1.99 13.05
N ASN A 79 -23.29 -1.06 12.10
CA ASN A 79 -24.16 -1.10 10.91
C ASN A 79 -23.57 -1.95 9.77
N ARG A 80 -22.93 -3.08 10.09
CA ARG A 80 -22.38 -3.98 9.06
C ARG A 80 -23.50 -4.81 8.42
N PRO A 81 -23.43 -5.09 7.10
CA PRO A 81 -24.33 -6.05 6.48
C PRO A 81 -24.01 -7.47 6.95
N ALA A 82 -25.01 -8.37 6.91
CA ALA A 82 -24.92 -9.72 7.45
C ALA A 82 -23.78 -10.57 6.84
N TRP A 83 -23.43 -10.32 5.57
CA TRP A 83 -22.36 -11.03 4.87
C TRP A 83 -20.94 -10.63 5.32
N LEU A 84 -20.77 -9.48 5.98
CA LEU A 84 -19.46 -9.00 6.41
C LEU A 84 -19.14 -9.54 7.81
N PRO A 85 -18.03 -10.26 8.04
CA PRO A 85 -17.72 -10.84 9.35
C PRO A 85 -17.51 -9.77 10.43
N GLU A 86 -17.61 -10.17 11.71
CA GLU A 86 -17.43 -9.28 12.86
C GLU A 86 -16.05 -8.64 12.94
N MET A 87 -15.03 -9.34 12.44
CA MET A 87 -13.64 -8.90 12.48
C MET A 87 -13.08 -8.82 11.07
N ILE A 88 -12.64 -7.63 10.68
CA ILE A 88 -12.15 -7.32 9.33
C ILE A 88 -10.68 -6.90 9.35
N TRP A 89 -9.97 -7.19 8.27
CA TRP A 89 -8.60 -6.72 8.08
C TRP A 89 -8.60 -5.28 7.61
N LYS A 90 -7.95 -4.39 8.37
CA LYS A 90 -7.79 -2.99 8.01
C LYS A 90 -6.31 -2.68 7.84
N ALA A 91 -5.93 -2.31 6.62
CA ALA A 91 -4.62 -1.77 6.33
C ALA A 91 -4.61 -0.26 6.56
N ASN A 92 -3.48 0.24 7.04
CA ASN A 92 -3.21 1.66 7.18
C ASN A 92 -1.77 1.94 6.76
N VAL A 93 -1.50 3.19 6.38
CA VAL A 93 -0.18 3.63 5.95
C VAL A 93 0.10 5.02 6.47
N LYS A 94 1.34 5.24 6.90
CA LYS A 94 1.89 6.55 7.23
C LYS A 94 2.93 6.89 6.17
N LYS A 95 2.84 8.10 5.60
CA LYS A 95 3.84 8.55 4.62
C LYS A 95 5.07 9.05 5.38
N SER A 96 6.24 8.53 5.05
CA SER A 96 7.51 9.00 5.63
C SER A 96 8.16 10.08 4.77
N GLY A 97 8.08 9.98 3.44
CA GLY A 97 8.69 10.96 2.55
C GLY A 97 8.52 10.67 1.07
N VAL A 98 9.24 11.44 0.25
CA VAL A 98 9.41 11.19 -1.18
C VAL A 98 10.87 11.40 -1.54
N GLU A 99 11.49 10.38 -2.11
CA GLU A 99 12.84 10.45 -2.69
C GLU A 99 12.72 10.79 -4.18
N ARG A 100 13.60 11.68 -4.65
CA ARG A 100 13.73 12.05 -6.06
C ARG A 100 15.04 11.49 -6.59
N LEU A 101 14.96 10.79 -7.71
CA LEU A 101 16.08 10.24 -8.47
C LEU A 101 16.12 10.90 -9.86
#